data_AF-A0A4Q7QAN9-F1
#
_entry.id   AF-A0A4Q7QAN9-F1
#
_cell.length_a   1.000
_cell.length_b   1.000
_cell.length_c   1.000
_cell.angle_alpha   90.00
_cell.angle_beta   90.00
_cell.angle_gamma   90.00
#
_symmetry.space_group_name_H-M   'P 1'
#
loop_
_entity.id
_entity.type
_entity.pdbx_description
1 polymer ?
#
loop_
_entity_poly.entity_id
_entity_poly.type
_entity_poly.pdbx_seq_one_letter_code
_entity_poly.pdbx_strand_id
1 'polypeptide(L)'
;MDVDWGAEVVDQIEAHWQERLRPRLEGLTDEEYFWEPVADCWTVSRRGHSSAPISFGAGEFTMDYAEPPYEREPVTTIAWRIAHLIGGLASTNAKQFGRTAVTEQTFCYAGTAEEALRQLDAEYRMWIDGVRRMGTAGLAEPQGEPPAFAHAPMAKKMLYENVELIHHGAEICLLRDLYLRIGVGSGVGSS
;
A
#
# COMPACT_ATOMS: atom_id res chain seq x y z
N MET A 1 29.35 -6.56 20.10
CA MET A 1 28.79 -5.43 19.35
C MET A 1 27.37 -5.25 19.84
N ASP A 2 26.98 -4.01 20.10
CA ASP A 2 25.57 -3.69 20.31
C ASP A 2 24.91 -3.48 18.94
N VAL A 3 23.64 -3.86 18.81
CA VAL A 3 22.91 -3.78 17.52
C VAL A 3 22.27 -2.41 17.41
N ASP A 4 22.48 -1.72 16.28
CA ASP A 4 21.76 -0.49 15.98
C ASP A 4 20.36 -0.82 15.41
N TRP A 5 19.42 -1.11 16.31
CA TRP A 5 18.06 -1.50 15.94
C TRP A 5 17.34 -0.48 15.05
N GLY A 6 17.64 0.81 15.20
CA GLY A 6 17.12 1.85 14.31
C GLY A 6 17.60 1.69 12.88
N ALA A 7 18.90 1.40 12.71
CA ALA A 7 19.46 1.10 11.39
C ALA A 7 18.86 -0.17 10.80
N GLU A 8 18.71 -1.25 11.57
CA GLU A 8 18.16 -2.54 11.09
C GLU A 8 16.70 -2.44 10.63
N VAL A 9 15.87 -1.64 11.32
CA VAL A 9 14.46 -1.41 10.91
C VAL A 9 14.40 -0.68 9.57
N VAL A 10 15.28 0.30 9.35
CA VAL A 10 15.37 1.07 8.09
C VAL A 10 15.94 0.20 6.97
N ASP A 11 17.04 -0.51 7.23
CA ASP A 11 17.75 -1.30 6.24
C ASP A 11 16.85 -2.36 5.60
N GLN A 12 16.08 -3.10 6.42
CA GLN A 12 15.17 -4.13 5.93
C GLN A 12 14.23 -3.60 4.83
N ILE A 13 13.55 -2.48 5.12
CA ILE A 13 12.54 -1.96 4.19
C ILE A 13 13.16 -1.18 3.05
N GLU A 14 14.29 -0.50 3.27
CA GLU A 14 14.98 0.22 2.21
C GLU A 14 15.61 -0.74 1.19
N ALA A 15 16.29 -1.80 1.64
CA ALA A 15 16.81 -2.82 0.74
C ALA A 15 15.68 -3.48 -0.06
N HIS A 16 14.57 -3.84 0.59
CA HIS A 16 13.40 -4.37 -0.11
C HIS A 16 12.83 -3.37 -1.13
N TRP A 17 12.66 -2.11 -0.74
CA TRP A 17 12.12 -1.08 -1.61
C TRP A 17 13.00 -0.85 -2.85
N GLN A 18 14.29 -0.65 -2.66
CA GLN A 18 15.23 -0.31 -3.73
C GLN A 18 15.54 -1.48 -4.66
N GLU A 19 15.62 -2.71 -4.12
CA GLU A 19 16.10 -3.86 -4.89
C GLU A 19 14.98 -4.77 -5.40
N ARG A 20 13.83 -4.79 -4.71
CA ARG A 20 12.76 -5.77 -4.96
C ARG A 20 11.45 -5.15 -5.41
N LEU A 21 11.04 -4.03 -4.83
CA LEU A 21 9.71 -3.46 -5.11
C LEU A 21 9.74 -2.34 -6.16
N ARG A 22 10.43 -1.22 -5.89
CA ARG A 22 10.26 -0.02 -6.72
C ARG A 22 10.71 -0.18 -8.18
N PRO A 23 11.84 -0.85 -8.51
CA PRO A 23 12.22 -1.12 -9.89
C PRO A 23 11.19 -1.98 -10.63
N ARG A 24 10.54 -2.89 -9.91
CA ARG A 24 9.46 -3.76 -10.43
C ARG A 24 8.18 -3.01 -10.76
N LEU A 25 8.08 -1.72 -10.46
CA LEU A 25 6.96 -0.85 -10.83
C LEU A 25 7.31 0.14 -11.96
N GLU A 26 8.57 0.13 -12.44
CA GLU A 26 8.96 0.98 -13.57
C GLU A 26 8.20 0.61 -14.84
N GLY A 27 7.67 1.62 -15.53
CA GLY A 27 6.88 1.42 -16.74
C GLY A 27 5.52 0.76 -16.51
N LEU A 28 5.00 0.71 -15.27
CA LEU A 28 3.64 0.24 -15.00
C LEU A 28 2.64 1.09 -15.80
N THR A 29 1.88 0.45 -16.70
CA THR A 29 0.86 1.10 -17.51
C THR A 29 -0.48 1.17 -16.79
N ASP A 30 -1.38 2.04 -17.25
CA ASP A 30 -2.76 2.08 -16.74
C ASP A 30 -3.51 0.77 -17.00
N GLU A 31 -3.18 0.06 -18.10
CA GLU A 31 -3.76 -1.24 -18.41
C GLU A 31 -3.34 -2.31 -17.38
N GLU A 32 -2.05 -2.36 -17.03
CA GLU A 32 -1.56 -3.21 -15.94
C GLU A 32 -2.16 -2.82 -14.60
N TYR A 33 -2.23 -1.52 -14.31
CA TYR A 33 -2.71 -0.98 -13.04
C TYR A 33 -4.17 -1.36 -12.76
N PHE A 34 -5.03 -1.29 -13.78
CA PHE A 34 -6.45 -1.66 -13.69
C PHE A 34 -6.76 -3.10 -14.11
N TRP A 35 -5.76 -3.94 -14.39
CA TRP A 35 -6.01 -5.31 -14.81
C TRP A 35 -6.71 -6.12 -13.71
N GLU A 36 -7.81 -6.77 -14.10
CA GLU A 36 -8.63 -7.62 -13.24
C GLU A 36 -8.17 -9.09 -13.36
N PRO A 37 -7.49 -9.66 -12.35
CA PRO A 37 -6.97 -11.03 -12.43
C PRO A 37 -8.07 -12.10 -12.39
N VAL A 38 -9.22 -11.77 -11.80
CA VAL A 38 -10.42 -12.60 -11.72
C VAL A 38 -11.66 -11.72 -11.82
N ALA A 39 -12.80 -12.30 -12.20
CA ALA A 39 -14.08 -11.62 -12.06
C ALA A 39 -14.34 -11.26 -10.59
N ASP A 40 -15.02 -10.14 -10.36
CA ASP A 40 -15.41 -9.63 -9.03
C ASP A 40 -14.23 -9.29 -8.10
N CYS A 41 -13.03 -9.04 -8.64
CA CYS A 41 -11.93 -8.51 -7.84
C CYS A 41 -12.19 -7.06 -7.41
N TRP A 42 -11.64 -6.67 -6.26
CA TRP A 42 -11.70 -5.30 -5.77
C TRP A 42 -10.69 -4.41 -6.48
N THR A 43 -11.12 -3.19 -6.80
CA THR A 43 -10.31 -2.24 -7.55
C THR A 43 -10.46 -0.80 -7.04
N VAL A 44 -9.71 0.11 -7.65
CA VAL A 44 -10.00 1.54 -7.65
C VAL A 44 -10.78 1.84 -8.92
N SER A 45 -11.96 2.44 -8.78
CA SER A 45 -12.84 2.74 -9.91
C SER A 45 -13.30 4.19 -9.88
N ARG A 46 -13.86 4.67 -11.00
CA ARG A 46 -14.54 5.97 -11.00
C ARG A 46 -15.71 5.93 -10.04
N ARG A 47 -15.94 7.04 -9.35
CA ARG A 47 -17.05 7.19 -8.40
C ARG A 47 -18.37 6.82 -9.06
N GLY A 48 -19.11 5.91 -8.42
CA GLY A 48 -20.38 5.38 -8.92
C GLY A 48 -20.26 4.16 -9.83
N HIS A 49 -19.04 3.66 -10.08
CA HIS A 49 -18.80 2.45 -10.88
C HIS A 49 -18.32 1.25 -10.06
N SER A 50 -18.12 1.42 -8.75
CA SER A 50 -17.79 0.33 -7.84
C SER A 50 -18.92 -0.70 -7.77
N SER A 51 -18.56 -1.99 -7.81
CA SER A 51 -19.46 -3.11 -7.55
C SER A 51 -19.42 -3.59 -6.09
N ALA A 52 -18.52 -3.03 -5.27
CA ALA A 52 -18.36 -3.42 -3.88
C ALA A 52 -19.46 -2.82 -2.98
N PRO A 53 -19.74 -3.44 -1.80
CA PRO A 53 -20.72 -2.92 -0.86
C PRO A 53 -20.43 -1.49 -0.39
N ILE A 54 -19.15 -1.14 -0.28
CA ILE A 54 -18.67 0.17 0.14
C ILE A 54 -17.60 0.63 -0.85
N SER A 55 -17.56 1.93 -1.12
CA SER A 55 -16.49 2.54 -1.91
C SER A 55 -16.05 3.85 -1.27
N PHE A 56 -14.78 3.92 -0.85
CA PHE A 56 -14.21 5.06 -0.13
C PHE A 56 -13.40 5.95 -1.05
N GLY A 57 -13.21 7.20 -0.67
CA GLY A 57 -12.32 8.14 -1.33
C GLY A 57 -12.97 9.48 -1.60
N ALA A 58 -12.14 10.50 -1.68
CA ALA A 58 -12.48 11.82 -2.19
C ALA A 58 -12.13 11.93 -3.69
N GLY A 59 -12.75 12.88 -4.39
CA GLY A 59 -12.46 13.13 -5.80
C GLY A 59 -13.17 12.16 -6.76
N GLU A 60 -12.57 11.95 -7.94
CA GLU A 60 -13.18 11.18 -9.03
C GLU A 60 -13.10 9.66 -8.81
N PHE A 61 -12.08 9.17 -8.10
CA PHE A 61 -11.84 7.74 -7.93
C PHE A 61 -12.10 7.28 -6.49
N THR A 62 -12.63 6.07 -6.36
CA THR A 62 -12.95 5.44 -5.09
C THR A 62 -12.42 4.01 -5.04
N MET A 63 -12.00 3.58 -3.86
CA MET A 63 -11.46 2.25 -3.58
C MET A 63 -12.55 1.35 -2.99
N ASP A 64 -12.66 0.15 -3.54
CA ASP A 64 -13.62 -0.87 -3.09
C ASP A 64 -13.33 -1.36 -1.67
N TYR A 65 -14.39 -1.61 -0.90
CA TYR A 65 -14.31 -2.11 0.47
C TYR A 65 -15.60 -2.85 0.88
N ALA A 66 -15.51 -3.64 1.94
CA ALA A 66 -16.63 -4.18 2.69
C ALA A 66 -16.19 -4.38 4.15
N GLU A 67 -17.11 -4.41 5.10
CA GLU A 67 -16.76 -4.76 6.49
C GLU A 67 -16.67 -6.29 6.66
N PRO A 68 -15.66 -6.81 7.37
CA PRO A 68 -15.58 -8.24 7.69
C PRO A 68 -16.71 -8.66 8.65
N PRO A 69 -17.08 -9.96 8.69
CA PRO A 69 -16.43 -11.07 8.01
C PRO A 69 -16.80 -11.20 6.53
N TYR A 70 -15.85 -11.63 5.71
CA TYR A 70 -16.10 -12.02 4.32
C TYR A 70 -16.33 -13.54 4.23
N GLU A 71 -17.14 -13.98 3.26
CA GLU A 71 -17.22 -15.40 2.94
C GLU A 71 -15.86 -15.90 2.39
N ARG A 72 -15.19 -15.07 1.59
CA ARG A 72 -13.83 -15.27 1.06
C ARG A 72 -13.10 -13.94 1.00
N GLU A 73 -11.80 -13.96 1.24
CA GLU A 73 -10.97 -12.79 1.04
C GLU A 73 -11.04 -12.33 -0.43
N PRO A 74 -11.23 -11.02 -0.69
CA PRO A 74 -11.32 -10.50 -2.04
C PRO A 74 -9.94 -10.57 -2.72
N VAL A 75 -9.93 -11.02 -3.98
CA VAL A 75 -8.80 -10.77 -4.88
C VAL A 75 -8.83 -9.30 -5.27
N THR A 76 -7.67 -8.68 -5.45
CA THR A 76 -7.54 -7.23 -5.68
C THR A 76 -6.70 -6.94 -6.93
N THR A 77 -6.94 -5.80 -7.56
CA THR A 77 -6.09 -5.29 -8.65
C THR A 77 -4.80 -4.66 -8.13
N ILE A 78 -3.86 -4.38 -9.03
CA ILE A 78 -2.65 -3.59 -8.70
C ILE A 78 -3.06 -2.19 -8.19
N ALA A 79 -4.07 -1.57 -8.80
CA ALA A 79 -4.60 -0.28 -8.37
C ALA A 79 -5.05 -0.29 -6.91
N TRP A 80 -5.82 -1.29 -6.51
CA TRP A 80 -6.28 -1.43 -5.13
C TRP A 80 -5.12 -1.61 -4.16
N ARG A 81 -4.16 -2.49 -4.47
CA ARG A 81 -3.01 -2.76 -3.59
C ARG A 81 -2.10 -1.54 -3.41
N ILE A 82 -1.85 -0.78 -4.48
CA ILE A 82 -1.09 0.47 -4.39
C ILE A 82 -1.85 1.50 -3.55
N ALA A 83 -3.17 1.66 -3.79
CA ALA A 83 -4.01 2.56 -2.99
C ALA A 83 -4.03 2.20 -1.50
N HIS A 84 -4.10 0.90 -1.16
CA HIS A 84 -4.01 0.39 0.22
C HIS A 84 -2.69 0.77 0.88
N LEU A 85 -1.56 0.53 0.21
CA LEU A 85 -0.24 0.91 0.73
C LEU A 85 -0.10 2.41 0.95
N ILE A 86 -0.57 3.21 0.00
CA ILE A 86 -0.57 4.68 0.13
C ILE A 86 -1.42 5.12 1.32
N GLY A 87 -2.62 4.55 1.48
CA GLY A 87 -3.53 4.88 2.58
C GLY A 87 -2.95 4.53 3.95
N GLY A 88 -2.33 3.35 4.07
CA GLY A 88 -1.62 2.90 5.28
C GLY A 88 -0.50 3.88 5.66
N LEU A 89 0.40 4.14 4.72
CA LEU A 89 1.51 5.09 4.92
C LEU A 89 1.00 6.49 5.26
N ALA A 90 0.00 6.99 4.55
CA ALA A 90 -0.60 8.30 4.80
C ALA A 90 -1.18 8.41 6.22
N SER A 91 -1.90 7.38 6.68
CA SER A 91 -2.45 7.31 8.04
C SER A 91 -1.32 7.30 9.09
N THR A 92 -0.28 6.50 8.86
CA THR A 92 0.86 6.41 9.78
C THR A 92 1.68 7.71 9.79
N ASN A 93 1.98 8.28 8.63
CA ASN A 93 2.66 9.57 8.48
C ASN A 93 1.91 10.72 9.16
N ALA A 94 0.58 10.72 9.12
CA ALA A 94 -0.22 11.74 9.82
C ALA A 94 -0.11 11.62 11.34
N LYS A 95 -0.07 10.38 11.84
CA LYS A 95 0.03 10.11 13.28
C LYS A 95 1.43 10.33 13.83
N GLN A 96 2.48 10.19 13.02
CA GLN A 96 3.86 10.11 13.51
C GLN A 96 4.78 11.21 12.96
N PHE A 97 4.57 11.67 11.72
CA PHE A 97 5.56 12.43 10.96
C PHE A 97 5.05 13.75 10.38
N GLY A 98 3.93 14.26 10.92
CA GLY A 98 3.47 15.63 10.66
C GLY A 98 2.74 15.83 9.32
N ARG A 99 2.32 14.74 8.67
CA ARG A 99 1.41 14.81 7.52
C ARG A 99 0.03 15.31 7.98
N THR A 100 -0.69 16.02 7.10
CA THR A 100 -2.10 16.32 7.33
C THR A 100 -2.91 15.03 7.50
N ALA A 101 -3.82 15.00 8.48
CA ALA A 101 -4.68 13.85 8.72
C ALA A 101 -5.60 13.57 7.54
N VAL A 102 -5.72 12.30 7.19
CA VAL A 102 -6.66 11.78 6.19
C VAL A 102 -7.29 10.49 6.71
N THR A 103 -8.51 10.23 6.25
CA THR A 103 -9.17 8.94 6.33
C THR A 103 -9.36 8.37 4.92
N GLU A 104 -9.74 7.09 4.84
CA GLU A 104 -10.12 6.43 3.59
C GLU A 104 -11.18 7.23 2.81
N GLN A 105 -12.12 7.88 3.52
CA GLN A 105 -13.18 8.70 2.91
C GLN A 105 -12.67 10.02 2.32
N THR A 106 -11.57 10.56 2.87
CA THR A 106 -11.02 11.86 2.46
C THR A 106 -9.82 11.76 1.51
N PHE A 107 -9.27 10.55 1.32
CA PHE A 107 -8.09 10.35 0.48
C PHE A 107 -8.46 10.42 -1.01
N CYS A 108 -7.70 11.16 -1.80
CA CYS A 108 -7.91 11.26 -3.26
C CYS A 108 -7.11 10.19 -4.00
N TYR A 109 -7.75 9.06 -4.29
CA TYR A 109 -7.10 7.93 -4.97
C TYR A 109 -6.73 8.26 -6.42
N ALA A 110 -5.60 7.69 -6.85
CA ALA A 110 -5.06 7.89 -8.18
C ALA A 110 -5.86 7.14 -9.26
N GLY A 111 -6.24 7.87 -10.31
CA GLY A 111 -6.90 7.32 -11.50
C GLY A 111 -5.96 6.82 -12.60
N THR A 112 -4.64 6.89 -12.38
CA THR A 112 -3.60 6.43 -13.32
C THR A 112 -2.47 5.78 -12.54
N ALA A 113 -1.74 4.87 -13.18
CA ALA A 113 -0.55 4.24 -12.62
C ALA A 113 0.51 5.29 -12.25
N GLU A 114 0.71 6.29 -13.11
CA GLU A 114 1.72 7.34 -12.91
C GLU A 114 1.43 8.18 -11.65
N GLU A 115 0.16 8.59 -11.46
CA GLU A 115 -0.24 9.32 -10.24
C GLU A 115 -0.14 8.44 -9.00
N ALA A 116 -0.50 7.16 -9.10
CA ALA A 116 -0.40 6.23 -7.97
C ALA A 116 1.05 6.05 -7.52
N LEU A 117 1.99 5.89 -8.46
CA LEU A 117 3.40 5.79 -8.15
C LEU A 117 3.97 7.09 -7.55
N ARG A 118 3.52 8.26 -8.01
CA ARG A 118 3.90 9.54 -7.36
C ARG A 118 3.43 9.62 -5.91
N GLN A 119 2.19 9.22 -5.64
CA GLN A 119 1.64 9.19 -4.29
C GLN A 119 2.40 8.21 -3.40
N LEU A 120 2.66 7.01 -3.91
CA LEU A 120 3.43 5.99 -3.20
C LEU A 120 4.85 6.46 -2.88
N ASP A 121 5.57 7.01 -3.86
CA ASP A 121 6.93 7.53 -3.69
C ASP A 121 6.97 8.68 -2.66
N ALA A 122 5.94 9.55 -2.64
CA ALA A 122 5.85 10.65 -1.69
C ALA A 122 5.59 10.17 -0.25
N GLU A 123 4.63 9.27 -0.05
CA GLU A 123 4.30 8.74 1.28
C GLU A 123 5.42 7.85 1.83
N TYR A 124 6.04 7.01 0.99
CA TYR A 124 7.18 6.18 1.36
C TYR A 124 8.37 7.04 1.81
N ARG A 125 8.69 8.11 1.06
CA ARG A 125 9.79 9.01 1.42
C ARG A 125 9.56 9.69 2.76
N MET A 126 8.34 10.20 3.00
CA MET A 126 8.00 10.80 4.30
C MET A 126 8.11 9.80 5.45
N TRP A 127 7.65 8.57 5.22
CA TRP A 127 7.75 7.47 6.16
C TRP A 127 9.20 7.14 6.52
N ILE A 128 10.02 6.80 5.53
CA ILE A 128 11.39 6.32 5.77
C ILE A 128 12.27 7.41 6.40
N ASP A 129 12.11 8.67 6.00
CA ASP A 129 12.79 9.80 6.62
C ASP A 129 12.33 10.04 8.06
N GLY A 130 11.04 9.79 8.34
CA GLY A 130 10.48 9.79 9.69
C GLY A 130 11.12 8.73 10.58
N VAL A 131 11.16 7.48 10.13
CA VAL A 131 11.74 6.35 10.87
C VAL A 131 13.24 6.57 11.14
N ARG A 132 13.99 7.06 10.14
CA ARG A 132 15.41 7.40 10.32
C ARG A 132 15.63 8.45 11.41
N ARG A 133 14.82 9.51 11.42
CA ARG A 133 14.92 10.57 12.45
C ARG A 133 14.50 10.09 13.83
N MET A 134 13.55 9.15 13.90
CA MET A 134 13.10 8.56 15.16
C MET A 134 14.25 7.84 15.87
N GLY A 135 15.04 7.06 15.12
CA GLY A 135 16.20 6.33 15.62
C GLY A 135 15.87 5.34 16.74
N THR A 136 16.90 4.68 17.27
CA THR A 136 16.75 3.63 18.29
C THR A 136 16.04 4.11 19.56
N ALA A 137 16.29 5.36 19.99
CA ALA A 137 15.64 5.92 21.17
C ALA A 137 14.13 6.10 20.96
N GLY A 138 13.70 6.72 19.85
CA GLY A 138 12.28 6.92 19.58
C GLY A 138 11.54 5.60 19.33
N LEU A 139 12.21 4.59 18.77
CA LEU A 139 11.63 3.26 18.57
C LEU A 139 11.28 2.54 19.90
N ALA A 140 11.95 2.91 21.00
CA ALA A 140 11.70 2.34 22.32
C ALA A 140 10.50 2.99 23.05
N GLU A 141 10.04 4.16 22.60
CA GLU A 141 8.93 4.87 23.22
C GLU A 141 7.58 4.15 23.01
N PRO A 142 6.60 4.31 23.92
CA PRO A 142 5.27 3.75 23.73
C PRO A 142 4.56 4.33 22.49
N GLN A 143 3.89 3.49 21.70
CA GLN A 143 3.26 3.94 20.46
C GLN A 143 1.94 4.73 20.65
N GLY A 144 1.34 4.67 21.84
CA GLY A 144 0.12 5.41 22.20
C GLY A 144 -1.19 4.85 21.64
N GLU A 145 -1.27 4.62 20.33
CA GLU A 145 -2.48 4.12 19.66
C GLU A 145 -2.20 2.94 18.71
N PRO A 146 -3.16 2.01 18.55
CA PRO A 146 -4.48 1.96 19.20
C PRO A 146 -4.40 1.53 20.69
N PRO A 147 -5.45 1.73 21.51
CA PRO A 147 -5.42 1.42 22.95
C PRO A 147 -4.94 0.00 23.28
N ALA A 148 -5.30 -0.99 22.46
CA ALA A 148 -4.88 -2.38 22.62
C ALA A 148 -3.35 -2.57 22.59
N PHE A 149 -2.62 -1.65 21.96
CA PHE A 149 -1.17 -1.69 21.86
C PHE A 149 -0.48 -0.41 22.35
N ALA A 150 -1.18 0.44 23.12
CA ALA A 150 -0.67 1.76 23.54
C ALA A 150 0.70 1.70 24.23
N HIS A 151 0.95 0.67 25.03
CA HIS A 151 2.20 0.46 25.78
C HIS A 151 3.27 -0.34 25.02
N ALA A 152 2.96 -0.85 23.83
CA ALA A 152 3.96 -1.54 23.02
C ALA A 152 4.95 -0.50 22.43
N PRO A 153 6.21 -0.90 22.20
CA PRO A 153 7.21 0.01 21.65
C PRO A 153 6.82 0.45 20.24
N MET A 154 7.20 1.68 19.86
CA MET A 154 7.02 2.23 18.52
C MET A 154 7.62 1.32 17.45
N ALA A 155 8.71 0.61 17.77
CA ALA A 155 9.30 -0.43 16.94
C ALA A 155 8.27 -1.47 16.43
N LYS A 156 7.31 -1.87 17.26
CA LYS A 156 6.27 -2.83 16.85
C LYS A 156 5.42 -2.26 15.70
N LYS A 157 5.11 -0.97 15.75
CA LYS A 157 4.34 -0.28 14.71
C LYS A 157 5.15 -0.13 13.43
N MET A 158 6.42 0.26 13.54
CA MET A 158 7.26 0.45 12.36
C MET A 158 7.55 -0.87 11.65
N LEU A 159 7.80 -1.94 12.41
CA LEU A 159 7.96 -3.28 11.85
C LEU A 159 6.66 -3.81 11.23
N TYR A 160 5.50 -3.45 11.78
CA TYR A 160 4.21 -3.80 11.17
C TYR A 160 4.03 -3.11 9.81
N GLU A 161 4.32 -1.81 9.71
CA GLU A 161 4.28 -1.08 8.43
C GLU A 161 5.26 -1.68 7.41
N ASN A 162 6.47 -2.09 7.84
CA ASN A 162 7.41 -2.83 6.99
C ASN A 162 6.79 -4.13 6.46
N VAL A 163 6.09 -4.89 7.31
CA VAL A 163 5.42 -6.13 6.90
C VAL A 163 4.34 -5.84 5.86
N GLU A 164 3.51 -4.81 6.06
CA GLU A 164 2.47 -4.42 5.08
C GLU A 164 3.08 -4.08 3.72
N LEU A 165 4.14 -3.26 3.69
CA LEU A 165 4.85 -2.90 2.46
C LEU A 165 5.47 -4.12 1.76
N ILE A 166 6.13 -5.00 2.50
CA ILE A 166 6.77 -6.20 1.95
C ILE A 166 5.71 -7.18 1.42
N HIS A 167 4.68 -7.42 2.21
CA HIS A 167 3.61 -8.37 1.89
C HIS A 167 2.86 -7.94 0.63
N HIS A 168 2.32 -6.73 0.62
CA HIS A 168 1.54 -6.24 -0.52
C HIS A 168 2.43 -5.86 -1.70
N GLY A 169 3.67 -5.43 -1.47
CA GLY A 169 4.66 -5.25 -2.53
C GLY A 169 4.94 -6.55 -3.29
N ALA A 170 5.05 -7.68 -2.58
CA ALA A 170 5.20 -8.99 -3.20
C ALA A 170 3.96 -9.41 -4.01
N GLU A 171 2.76 -9.12 -3.53
CA GLU A 171 1.51 -9.40 -4.25
C GLU A 171 1.37 -8.54 -5.51
N ILE A 172 1.70 -7.25 -5.45
CA ILE A 172 1.74 -6.37 -6.63
C ILE A 172 2.74 -6.93 -7.66
N CYS A 173 3.92 -7.34 -7.19
CA CYS A 173 4.91 -8.00 -8.05
C CYS A 173 4.31 -9.24 -8.72
N LEU A 174 3.67 -10.13 -7.96
CA LEU A 174 3.06 -11.34 -8.50
C LEU A 174 1.96 -11.02 -9.55
N LEU A 175 1.08 -10.06 -9.26
CA LEU A 175 0.03 -9.63 -10.19
C LEU A 175 0.63 -9.10 -11.49
N ARG A 176 1.69 -8.30 -11.41
CA ARG A 176 2.39 -7.78 -12.60
C ARG A 176 3.02 -8.91 -13.43
N ASP A 177 3.63 -9.90 -12.78
CA ASP A 177 4.16 -11.08 -13.49
C ASP A 177 3.06 -11.87 -14.19
N LEU A 178 1.91 -12.03 -13.54
CA LEU A 178 0.76 -12.69 -14.15
C LEU A 178 0.29 -11.91 -15.37
N TYR A 179 0.06 -10.60 -15.25
CA TYR A 179 -0.35 -9.76 -16.39
C TYR A 179 0.61 -9.90 -17.58
N LEU A 180 1.92 -9.80 -17.35
CA LEU A 180 2.93 -9.91 -18.42
C LEU A 180 2.96 -11.30 -19.08
N ARG A 181 2.49 -12.35 -18.38
CA ARG A 181 2.46 -13.73 -18.87
C ARG A 181 1.12 -14.11 -19.53
N ILE A 182 0.00 -13.61 -19.01
CA ILE A 182 -1.35 -14.05 -19.40
C ILE A 182 -2.26 -12.91 -19.87
N GLY A 183 -2.03 -11.68 -19.40
CA GLY A 183 -2.87 -10.51 -19.65
C GLY A 183 -2.77 -9.99 -21.09
N VAL A 184 -1.60 -10.11 -21.72
CA VAL A 184 -1.36 -9.65 -23.11
C VAL A 184 -1.90 -10.66 -24.16
N GLY A 185 -2.35 -11.85 -23.75
CA GLY A 185 -2.63 -12.99 -24.66
C GLY A 185 -4.08 -13.45 -24.80
N SER A 186 -5.03 -12.96 -23.99
CA SER A 186 -6.41 -13.48 -23.97
C SER A 186 -7.31 -13.00 -25.12
N GLY A 187 -6.76 -12.24 -26.06
CA GLY A 187 -7.46 -11.79 -27.26
C GLY A 187 -7.20 -12.66 -28.49
N VAL A 188 -7.38 -13.98 -28.45
CA VAL A 188 -7.72 -14.84 -29.62
C VAL A 188 -8.22 -16.20 -29.09
N GLY A 189 -9.45 -16.59 -29.43
CA GLY A 189 -9.87 -17.99 -29.30
C GLY A 189 -11.36 -18.28 -29.15
N SER A 190 -12.26 -17.58 -29.84
CA SER A 190 -13.57 -18.17 -30.13
C SER A 190 -13.37 -19.28 -31.17
N SER A 191 -13.66 -20.52 -30.80
CA SER A 191 -13.93 -21.63 -31.72
C SER A 191 -15.11 -22.43 -31.19
#